data_AF-A0A386B2C9-F1
#
_entry.id   AF-A0A386B2C9-F1
#
_cell.length_a   1.000
_cell.length_b   1.000
_cell.length_c   1.000
_cell.angle_alpha   90.00
_cell.angle_beta   90.00
_cell.angle_gamma   90.00
#
_symmetry.space_group_name_H-M   'P 1'
#
loop_
_entity.id
_entity.type
_entity.pdbx_description
1 polymer ?
#
loop_
_entity_poly.entity_id
_entity_poly.type
_entity_poly.pdbx_seq_one_letter_code
_entity_poly.pdbx_strand_id
1 'polypeptide(L)' 'MEKNRAFLLAIFLWCLLLSITGYSIYLGFGPPSKKLRDPFEEHEN' A
#
# COMPACT_ATOMS: atom_id res chain seq x y z
N MET A 1 -0.81 -34.50 -5.15
CA MET A 1 -1.74 -33.40 -5.48
C MET A 1 -1.86 -32.35 -4.35
N GLU A 2 -1.56 -32.68 -3.09
CA GLU A 2 -1.66 -31.76 -1.92
C GLU A 2 -0.58 -30.65 -1.86
N LYS A 3 0.66 -30.92 -2.29
CA LYS A 3 1.82 -30.02 -2.11
C LYS A 3 1.71 -28.66 -2.83
N ASN A 4 0.86 -28.55 -3.85
CA ASN A 4 0.75 -27.35 -4.67
C ASN A 4 -0.23 -26.31 -4.08
N ARG A 5 -1.21 -26.72 -3.26
CA ARG A 5 -2.25 -25.80 -2.75
C ARG A 5 -1.68 -24.78 -1.77
N ALA A 6 -0.90 -25.23 -0.79
CA ALA A 6 -0.25 -24.36 0.18
C ALA A 6 0.73 -23.38 -0.48
N PHE A 7 1.44 -23.83 -1.52
CA PHE A 7 2.36 -22.98 -2.28
C PHE A 7 1.62 -21.90 -3.09
N LEU A 8 0.50 -22.25 -3.74
CA LEU A 8 -0.35 -21.28 -4.44
C LEU A 8 -0.96 -20.25 -3.47
N LEU A 9 -1.41 -20.69 -2.30
CA LEU A 9 -1.89 -19.79 -1.25
C LEU A 9 -0.79 -18.86 -0.74
N ALA A 10 0.43 -19.37 -0.54
CA ALA A 10 1.56 -18.55 -0.12
C ALA A 10 1.90 -17.48 -1.16
N ILE A 11 1.94 -17.83 -2.46
CA ILE A 11 2.15 -16.85 -3.53
C ILE A 11 1.03 -15.82 -3.56
N PHE A 12 -0.23 -16.26 -3.44
CA PHE A 12 -1.38 -15.36 -3.41
C PHE A 12 -1.27 -14.36 -2.26
N LEU A 13 -0.95 -14.83 -1.05
CA LEU A 13 -0.76 -13.97 0.12
C LEU A 13 0.41 -12.99 -0.07
N TRP A 14 1.51 -13.42 -0.68
CA TRP A 14 2.63 -12.54 -1.02
C TRP A 14 2.23 -11.46 -2.04
N CYS A 15 1.54 -11.82 -3.11
CA CYS A 15 1.04 -10.86 -4.09
C CYS A 15 0.05 -9.87 -3.45
N LEU A 16 -0.84 -10.37 -2.59
CA LEU A 16 -1.80 -9.54 -1.85
C LEU A 16 -1.07 -8.56 -0.93
N LEU A 17 -0.08 -9.04 -0.17
CA LEU A 17 0.73 -8.21 0.72
C LEU A 17 1.44 -7.10 -0.06
N LEU A 18 2.16 -7.45 -1.13
CA LEU A 18 2.87 -6.47 -1.96
C LEU A 18 1.90 -5.47 -2.61
N SER A 19 0.72 -5.91 -3.03
CA SER A 19 -0.30 -5.03 -3.61
C SER A 19 -0.83 -4.02 -2.59
N ILE A 20 -1.15 -4.47 -1.38
CA ILE A 20 -1.60 -3.59 -0.29
C ILE A 20 -0.48 -2.62 0.08
N THR A 21 0.76 -3.10 0.25
CA THR A 21 1.90 -2.24 0.56
C THR A 21 2.14 -1.18 -0.52
N GLY A 22 2.15 -1.57 -1.78
CA GLY A 22 2.30 -0.66 -2.92
C GLY A 22 1.15 0.36 -3.00
N TYR A 23 -0.09 -0.08 -2.78
CA TYR A 23 -1.26 0.81 -2.77
C TYR A 23 -1.20 1.82 -1.62
N SER A 24 -0.78 1.40 -0.42
CA SER A 24 -0.58 2.30 0.72
C SER A 24 0.48 3.36 0.44
N ILE A 25 1.58 3.00 -0.23
CA ILE A 25 2.61 3.98 -0.65
C ILE A 25 2.03 4.96 -1.67
N TYR A 26 1.32 4.46 -2.69
CA TYR A 26 0.65 5.31 -3.68
C TYR A 26 -0.36 6.27 -3.04
N LEU A 27 -1.13 5.80 -2.07
CA LEU A 27 -2.12 6.61 -1.37
C LEU A 27 -1.46 7.68 -0.48
N GLY A 28 -0.43 7.29 0.29
CA GLY A 28 0.23 8.16 1.26
C GLY A 28 1.22 9.16 0.64
N PHE A 29 1.87 8.80 -0.46
CA PHE A 29 2.95 9.60 -1.06
C PHE A 29 2.73 9.93 -2.55
N GLY A 30 1.69 9.38 -3.18
CA GLY A 30 1.37 9.65 -4.58
C GLY A 30 0.44 10.84 -4.79
N PRO A 31 -0.12 11.01 -5.99
CA PRO A 31 -1.03 12.11 -6.32
C PRO A 31 -2.20 12.31 -5.34
N PRO A 32 -2.82 11.26 -4.76
CA PRO A 32 -3.87 11.42 -3.76
C PRO A 32 -3.45 12.16 -2.49
N SER A 33 -2.16 12.09 -2.10
CA SER A 33 -1.69 12.70 -0.86
C SER A 33 -1.74 14.22 -0.88
N LYS A 34 -1.65 14.83 -2.07
CA LYS A 34 -1.76 16.29 -2.26
C LYS A 34 -3.14 16.87 -1.92
N LYS A 35 -4.15 16.01 -1.74
CA LYS A 35 -5.47 16.43 -1.26
C LYS A 35 -5.55 16.53 0.27
N LEU A 36 -4.54 16.04 0.99
CA LEU A 36 -4.43 16.22 2.43
C LEU A 36 -3.97 17.66 2.68
N ARG A 37 -4.72 18.38 3.52
CA ARG A 37 -4.33 19.71 3.99
C ARG A 37 -2.98 19.60 4.71
N ASP A 38 -2.04 20.48 4.38
CA ASP A 38 -0.76 20.53 5.06
C ASP A 38 -0.97 21.06 6.50
N PRO A 39 -0.62 20.29 7.54
CA PRO A 39 -0.81 20.70 8.93
C PRO A 39 0.18 21.81 9.36
N PHE A 40 1.18 22.14 8.56
CA PHE A 40 2.19 23.16 8.89
C PHE A 40 1.99 24.49 8.14
N GLU A 41 1.05 24.55 7.19
CA GLU A 41 0.74 25.75 6.39
C GLU A 41 0.38 26.96 7.26
N GLU A 42 -0.26 26.73 8.41
CA GLU A 42 -0.64 27.78 9.37
C GLU A 42 0.55 28.38 10.15
N HIS A 43 1.74 27.79 10.04
CA HIS A 43 2.95 28.17 10.79
C HIS A 43 4.03 28.86 9.96
N GLU A 44 3.76 29.18 8.69
CA GLU A 44 4.74 29.80 7.78
C GLU A 44 4.88 31.34 7.92
N ASN A 45 4.19 31.98 8.88
CA ASN A 45 4.20 33.44 9.08
C ASN A 45 4.76 33.87 10.45
#